data_AF-A0A817A318-F1
#
_entry.id   AF-A0A817A318-F1
#
_cell.length_a   1.000
_cell.length_b   1.000
_cell.length_c   1.000
_cell.angle_alpha   90.00
_cell.angle_beta   90.00
_cell.angle_gamma   90.00
#
_symmetry.space_group_name_H-M   'P 1'
#
loop_
_entity.id
_entity.type
_entity.pdbx_description
1 polymer ?
#
loop_
_entity_poly.entity_id
_entity_poly.type
_entity_poly.pdbx_seq_one_letter_code
_entity_poly.pdbx_strand_id
1 'polypeptide(L)'
;MTNTIGTTTTTSTTTTTSTTTTSELLIPNIFANATWSKNGVIVAGGNGKGNATNQLNEPFGVFIDDDRIVLIADYLNHRIMQWKTGDMTNGHVVAGGTYSIRH
;
A
#
# COMPACT_ATOMS: atom_id res chain seq x y z
N MET A 1 -42.89 -24.41 -19.19
CA MET A 1 -42.15 -24.11 -17.95
C MET A 1 -41.43 -22.79 -18.18
N THR A 2 -41.96 -21.69 -17.66
CA THR A 2 -41.34 -20.36 -17.73
C THR A 2 -40.85 -20.02 -16.34
N ASN A 3 -39.53 -19.99 -16.14
CA ASN A 3 -38.95 -19.51 -14.89
C ASN A 3 -38.61 -18.03 -15.06
N THR A 4 -39.51 -17.18 -14.58
CA THR A 4 -39.30 -15.74 -14.43
C THR A 4 -38.65 -15.54 -13.06
N ILE A 5 -37.38 -15.11 -13.03
CA ILE A 5 -36.73 -14.67 -11.79
C ILE A 5 -36.93 -13.16 -11.64
N GLY A 6 -37.59 -12.80 -10.55
CA GLY A 6 -37.89 -11.43 -10.17
C GLY A 6 -36.65 -10.61 -9.80
N THR A 7 -36.86 -9.31 -9.94
CA THR A 7 -35.97 -8.17 -9.74
C THR A 7 -35.34 -8.07 -8.34
N THR A 8 -34.09 -7.61 -8.29
CA THR A 8 -33.63 -6.77 -7.17
C THR A 8 -32.97 -5.52 -7.72
N THR A 9 -33.74 -4.44 -7.67
CA THR A 9 -33.32 -3.07 -7.95
C THR A 9 -32.54 -2.55 -6.75
N THR A 10 -31.33 -2.05 -6.95
CA THR A 10 -30.74 -1.06 -6.05
C THR A 10 -30.17 0.05 -6.91
N THR A 11 -31.04 1.02 -7.20
CA THR A 11 -30.70 2.29 -7.83
C THR A 11 -29.96 3.13 -6.80
N SER A 12 -28.64 3.26 -6.92
CA SER A 12 -27.90 4.29 -6.20
C SER A 12 -28.01 5.59 -6.99
N THR A 13 -28.99 6.41 -6.61
CA THR A 13 -29.17 7.78 -7.08
C THR A 13 -28.08 8.66 -6.47
N THR A 14 -27.07 9.03 -7.25
CA THR A 14 -26.17 10.14 -6.90
C THR A 14 -26.62 11.37 -7.68
N THR A 15 -27.50 12.16 -7.07
CA THR A 15 -27.81 13.50 -7.55
C THR A 15 -26.65 14.41 -7.14
N THR A 16 -25.81 14.83 -8.08
CA THR A 16 -24.89 15.96 -7.87
C THR A 16 -25.21 17.03 -8.89
N THR A 17 -26.03 17.99 -8.47
CA THR A 17 -26.30 19.21 -9.24
C THR A 17 -25.01 20.03 -9.28
N SER A 18 -24.24 19.89 -10.35
CA SER A 18 -23.10 20.75 -10.63
C SER A 18 -23.54 21.84 -11.60
N THR A 19 -23.73 23.05 -11.08
CA THR A 19 -23.78 24.27 -11.88
C THR A 19 -22.75 25.24 -11.31
N THR A 20 -21.66 25.46 -12.03
CA THR A 20 -21.32 26.77 -12.62
C THR A 20 -20.13 26.60 -13.56
N THR A 21 -20.32 27.14 -14.75
CA THR A 21 -19.43 27.25 -15.90
C THR A 21 -18.25 28.18 -15.60
N THR A 22 -17.03 27.67 -15.64
CA THR A 22 -15.84 28.39 -16.12
C THR A 22 -14.96 27.40 -16.86
N SER A 23 -14.44 27.83 -18.00
CA SER A 23 -13.70 27.05 -18.99
C SER A 23 -12.31 26.61 -18.52
N GLU A 24 -12.23 25.89 -17.41
CA GLU A 24 -11.02 25.16 -17.05
C GLU A 24 -11.33 23.67 -17.20
N LEU A 25 -10.40 22.94 -17.83
CA LEU A 25 -10.48 21.53 -18.10
C LEU A 25 -11.07 20.78 -16.89
N LEU A 26 -12.09 19.96 -17.12
CA LEU A 26 -12.72 19.11 -16.12
C LEU A 26 -11.70 18.06 -15.64
N ILE A 27 -10.76 18.46 -14.80
CA ILE A 27 -9.93 17.53 -14.04
C ILE A 27 -10.82 17.07 -12.89
N PRO A 28 -11.31 15.82 -12.88
CA PRO A 28 -12.06 15.33 -11.73
C PRO A 28 -11.15 15.49 -10.51
N ASN A 29 -11.63 16.12 -9.45
CA ASN A 29 -10.88 16.21 -8.21
C ASN A 29 -10.86 14.82 -7.57
N ILE A 30 -9.93 13.95 -8.02
CA ILE A 30 -9.87 12.54 -7.63
C ILE A 30 -9.55 12.35 -6.14
N PHE A 31 -9.20 13.44 -5.44
CA PHE A 31 -8.82 13.43 -4.03
C PHE A 31 -9.81 14.17 -3.12
N ALA A 32 -10.90 14.75 -3.65
CA ALA A 32 -11.86 15.55 -2.86
C ALA A 32 -12.51 14.77 -1.70
N ASN A 33 -12.56 13.45 -1.79
CA ASN A 33 -13.21 12.56 -0.83
C ASN A 33 -12.28 11.48 -0.24
N ALA A 34 -10.96 11.58 -0.44
CA ALA A 34 -10.02 10.62 0.14
C ALA A 34 -9.93 10.84 1.67
N THR A 35 -10.36 9.85 2.46
CA THR A 35 -10.19 9.84 3.92
C THR A 35 -9.01 8.97 4.30
N TRP A 36 -8.07 9.51 5.08
CA TRP A 36 -7.00 8.73 5.66
C TRP A 36 -7.54 7.81 6.77
N SER A 37 -6.96 6.61 6.89
CA SER A 37 -7.29 5.73 8.02
C SER A 37 -6.78 6.35 9.32
N LYS A 38 -7.66 6.48 10.32
CA LYS A 38 -7.26 6.95 11.66
C LYS A 38 -6.32 5.99 12.38
N ASN A 39 -6.34 4.72 12.00
CA ASN A 39 -5.47 3.70 12.56
C ASN A 39 -4.36 3.38 11.55
N GLY A 40 -3.11 3.56 11.98
CA GLY A 40 -1.94 3.08 11.25
C GLY A 40 -1.79 1.57 11.37
N VAL A 41 -1.20 0.96 10.34
CA VAL A 41 -0.79 -0.45 10.36
C VAL A 41 0.71 -0.53 10.14
N ILE A 42 1.37 -1.48 10.79
CA ILE A 42 2.79 -1.74 10.57
C ILE A 42 2.92 -2.48 9.25
N VAL A 43 3.60 -1.87 8.27
CA VAL A 43 3.80 -2.45 6.93
C VAL A 43 5.16 -3.12 6.75
N ALA A 44 6.10 -2.88 7.68
CA ALA A 44 7.42 -3.51 7.71
C ALA A 44 8.04 -3.37 9.11
N GLY A 45 8.88 -4.34 9.50
CA GLY A 45 9.54 -4.33 10.80
C GLY A 45 8.57 -4.58 11.96
N GLY A 46 8.63 -3.76 13.00
CA GLY A 46 7.78 -3.88 14.21
C GLY A 46 8.25 -4.93 15.23
N ASN A 47 9.29 -5.71 14.92
CA ASN A 47 9.81 -6.79 15.78
C ASN A 47 11.13 -6.41 16.48
N GLY A 48 11.35 -5.11 16.72
CA GLY A 48 12.59 -4.59 17.28
C GLY A 48 13.73 -4.48 16.27
N LYS A 49 14.84 -3.91 16.74
CA LYS A 49 16.07 -3.74 15.96
C LYS A 49 16.80 -5.07 15.79
N GLY A 50 17.20 -5.40 14.55
CA GLY A 50 17.94 -6.62 14.26
C GLY A 50 18.10 -6.90 12.77
N ASN A 51 18.66 -8.06 12.42
CA ASN A 51 18.98 -8.46 11.05
C ASN A 51 18.08 -9.60 10.51
N ALA A 52 17.13 -10.10 11.30
CA ALA A 52 16.14 -11.06 10.82
C ALA A 52 15.27 -10.46 9.70
N THR A 53 14.58 -11.30 8.94
CA THR A 53 13.72 -10.88 7.81
C THR A 53 12.52 -10.05 8.24
N ASN A 54 12.10 -10.16 9.49
CA ASN A 54 11.01 -9.39 10.09
C ASN A 54 11.49 -8.21 10.96
N GLN A 55 12.78 -7.90 10.93
CA GLN A 55 13.42 -6.82 11.69
C GLN A 55 14.12 -5.82 10.75
N LEU A 56 14.34 -4.60 11.25
CA LEU A 56 15.08 -3.53 10.58
C LEU A 56 16.13 -2.97 11.55
N ASN A 57 17.15 -2.29 11.03
CA ASN A 57 18.24 -1.71 11.81
C ASN A 57 18.64 -0.34 11.22
N GLU A 58 18.13 0.72 11.86
CA GLU A 58 18.29 2.12 11.41
C GLU A 58 17.90 2.33 9.94
N PRO A 59 16.67 2.03 9.50
CA PRO A 59 16.28 2.25 8.11
C PRO A 59 16.25 3.75 7.77
N PHE A 60 16.78 4.13 6.59
CA PHE A 60 16.95 5.55 6.20
C PHE A 60 16.09 5.99 5.00
N GLY A 61 15.59 5.04 4.21
CA GLY A 61 14.81 5.34 3.00
C GLY A 61 13.67 4.36 2.82
N VAL A 62 12.54 4.85 2.32
CA VAL A 62 11.35 4.07 1.97
C VAL A 62 10.84 4.48 0.59
N PHE A 63 10.45 3.50 -0.21
CA PHE A 63 9.78 3.69 -1.50
C PHE A 63 8.60 2.72 -1.59
N ILE A 64 7.50 3.16 -2.21
CA ILE A 64 6.30 2.37 -2.41
C ILE A 64 5.88 2.49 -3.87
N ASP A 65 5.63 1.36 -4.53
CA ASP A 65 5.10 1.33 -5.90
C ASP A 65 3.58 1.13 -5.95
N ASP A 66 3.02 1.21 -7.16
CA ASP A 66 1.59 1.03 -7.41
C ASP A 66 1.10 -0.41 -7.10
N ASP A 67 2.02 -1.39 -7.11
CA ASP A 67 1.76 -2.79 -6.73
C ASP A 67 1.78 -3.02 -5.21
N ARG A 68 1.91 -1.93 -4.43
CA ARG A 68 1.96 -1.90 -2.96
C ARG A 68 3.14 -2.67 -2.38
N ILE A 69 4.23 -2.72 -3.12
CA ILE A 69 5.52 -3.17 -2.64
C ILE A 69 6.20 -2.03 -1.89
N VAL A 70 6.71 -2.32 -0.70
CA VAL A 70 7.47 -1.38 0.13
C VAL A 70 8.93 -1.79 0.09
N LEU A 71 9.78 -0.92 -0.46
CA LEU A 71 11.23 -1.06 -0.43
C LEU A 71 11.81 -0.20 0.70
N ILE A 72 12.71 -0.77 1.49
CA ILE A 72 13.34 -0.09 2.63
C ILE A 72 14.84 -0.23 2.51
N ALA A 73 15.54 0.90 2.61
CA ALA A 73 16.98 0.95 2.79
C ALA A 73 17.31 0.73 4.27
N ASP A 74 17.62 -0.52 4.63
CA ASP A 74 17.93 -0.98 5.97
C ASP A 74 19.43 -0.75 6.25
N TYR A 75 19.77 0.51 6.58
CA TYR A 75 21.11 1.09 6.43
C TYR A 75 22.19 0.34 7.24
N LEU A 76 21.97 0.08 8.53
CA LEU A 76 22.99 -0.61 9.34
C LEU A 76 23.05 -2.12 9.09
N ASN A 77 22.07 -2.69 8.38
CA ASN A 77 22.14 -4.05 7.88
C ASN A 77 22.71 -4.14 6.45
N HIS A 78 23.05 -2.99 5.84
CA HIS A 78 23.62 -2.89 4.50
C HIS A 78 22.80 -3.60 3.43
N ARG A 79 21.47 -3.55 3.53
CA ARG A 79 20.55 -4.26 2.63
C ARG A 79 19.38 -3.41 2.19
N ILE A 80 18.82 -3.75 1.04
CA ILE A 80 17.50 -3.30 0.60
C ILE A 80 16.53 -4.44 0.83
N MET A 81 15.46 -4.14 1.52
CA MET A 81 14.45 -5.12 1.89
C MET A 81 13.10 -4.76 1.26
N GLN A 82 12.36 -5.78 0.86
CA GLN A 82 11.07 -5.70 0.19
C GLN A 82 9.97 -6.31 1.06
N TRP A 83 8.86 -5.61 1.23
CA TRP A 83 7.62 -6.11 1.83
C TRP A 83 6.46 -5.91 0.88
N LYS A 84 5.42 -6.72 1.04
CA LYS A 84 4.16 -6.54 0.33
C LYS A 84 3.09 -6.08 1.32
N THR A 85 2.41 -4.99 1.01
CA THR A 85 1.31 -4.52 1.86
C THR A 85 0.22 -5.59 1.94
N GLY A 86 -0.16 -5.99 3.15
CA GLY A 86 -1.10 -7.09 3.41
C GLY A 86 -0.44 -8.45 3.70
N ASP A 87 0.85 -8.61 3.39
CA ASP A 87 1.68 -9.76 3.81
C ASP A 87 2.96 -9.22 4.47
N MET A 88 2.84 -8.92 5.77
CA MET A 88 3.81 -8.12 6.53
C MET A 88 4.59 -8.97 7.53
N THR A 89 4.48 -10.31 7.46
CA THR A 89 5.09 -11.22 8.43
C THR A 89 6.61 -11.27 8.29
N ASN A 90 7.13 -11.24 7.06
CA ASN A 90 8.55 -11.23 6.76
C ASN A 90 8.84 -10.39 5.52
N GLY A 91 10.00 -9.72 5.51
CA GLY A 91 10.54 -9.08 4.33
C GLY A 91 11.52 -9.97 3.59
N HIS A 92 11.76 -9.63 2.34
CA HIS A 92 12.73 -10.29 1.47
C HIS A 92 13.91 -9.36 1.20
N VAL A 93 15.13 -9.88 1.33
CA VAL A 93 16.33 -9.15 0.89
C VAL A 93 16.33 -9.14 -0.63
N VAL A 94 16.31 -7.96 -1.24
CA VAL A 94 16.36 -7.81 -2.72
C VAL A 94 17.69 -7.26 -3.21
N ALA A 95 18.50 -6.66 -2.33
CA ALA A 95 19.88 -6.28 -2.62
C ALA A 95 20.72 -6.16 -1.34
N GLY A 96 22.03 -6.34 -1.44
CA GLY A 96 22.98 -6.20 -0.33
C GLY A 96 22.86 -7.31 0.74
N GLY A 97 23.26 -6.98 1.96
CA GLY A 97 23.35 -7.88 3.10
C GLY A 97 24.78 -8.38 3.37
N THR A 98 25.04 -8.75 4.62
CA THR A 98 26.27 -9.46 5.01
C THR A 98 26.17 -10.90 4.52
N TYR A 99 27.16 -11.32 3.72
CA TYR A 99 27.33 -12.68 3.21
C TYR A 99 26.96 -13.75 4.27
N SER A 100 25.94 -14.56 3.99
CA SER A 100 25.90 -15.92 4.52
C SER A 100 26.65 -16.79 3.53
N ILE A 101 27.94 -17.01 3.77
CA ILE A 101 28.60 -18.19 3.24
C ILE A 101 27.88 -19.40 3.85
N ARG A 102 26.90 -19.95 3.13
CA ARG A 102 26.38 -21.27 3.47
C ARG A 102 27.51 -22.26 3.16
N HIS A 103 28.16 -22.77 4.20
CA HIS A 103 28.79 -24.08 4.15
C HIS A 103 27.70 -25.15 4.16
#